data_AF-A0A958C2I7-F1
#
_entry.id   AF-A0A958C2I7-F1
#
_cell.length_a   1.000
_cell.length_b   1.000
_cell.length_c   1.000
_cell.angle_alpha   90.00
_cell.angle_beta   90.00
_cell.angle_gamma   90.00
#
_symmetry.space_group_name_H-M   'P 1'
#
loop_
_entity.id
_entity.type
_entity.pdbx_description
1 polymer ?
#
loop_
_entity_poly.entity_id
_entity_poly.type
_entity_poly.pdbx_seq_one_letter_code
_entity_poly.pdbx_strand_id
1 'polypeptide(L)'
;ASSEALRPAPERRFGLENGAEQLARWFARVERRDYPDSLEVTEAEPLAAYALSTSGMLWMPDGEPSAEALTRHFDALLARDGVIHIAKSSGLFIAAKLPRPEDVDGEDVTLREIIADDKATPVQISIVT
;
A
#
# COMPACT_ATOMS: atom_id res chain seq x y z
N ALA A 1 -30.00 -3.42 -14.53
CA ALA A 1 -29.87 -4.31 -13.36
C ALA A 1 -28.41 -4.75 -13.25
N SER A 2 -27.76 -4.33 -12.17
CA SER A 2 -26.69 -5.01 -11.45
C SER A 2 -25.40 -5.37 -12.20
N SER A 3 -24.52 -4.37 -12.39
CA SER A 3 -23.06 -4.54 -12.49
C SER A 3 -22.40 -4.40 -11.10
N GLU A 4 -23.07 -4.87 -10.05
CA GLU A 4 -22.62 -4.81 -8.65
C GLU A 4 -22.28 -6.20 -8.10
N ALA A 5 -22.20 -7.21 -8.97
CA ALA A 5 -21.79 -8.55 -8.61
C ALA A 5 -20.28 -8.70 -8.84
N LEU A 6 -19.57 -9.10 -7.77
CA LEU A 6 -18.15 -9.46 -7.72
C LEU A 6 -17.17 -8.36 -7.32
N ARG A 7 -17.52 -7.50 -6.36
CA ARG A 7 -16.46 -6.91 -5.51
C ARG A 7 -16.08 -7.98 -4.48
N PRO A 8 -14.83 -8.49 -4.47
CA PRO A 8 -14.40 -9.40 -3.42
C PRO A 8 -14.57 -8.70 -2.06
N ALA A 9 -14.98 -9.48 -1.06
CA ALA A 9 -15.03 -9.04 0.32
C ALA A 9 -13.68 -8.39 0.69
N PRO A 10 -13.66 -7.33 1.51
CA PRO A 10 -12.45 -6.52 1.75
C PRO A 10 -11.25 -7.36 2.18
N GLU A 11 -11.45 -8.41 2.95
CA GLU A 11 -10.41 -9.37 3.38
C GLU A 11 -9.79 -10.20 2.23
N ARG A 12 -10.48 -10.31 1.09
CA ARG A 12 -10.01 -10.97 -0.13
C ARG A 12 -9.35 -10.02 -1.12
N ARG A 13 -9.37 -8.70 -0.87
CA ARG A 13 -8.66 -7.74 -1.72
C ARG A 13 -7.18 -7.86 -1.45
N PHE A 14 -6.38 -7.78 -2.50
CA PHE A 14 -4.93 -7.75 -2.38
C PHE A 14 -4.50 -6.42 -1.73
N GLY A 15 -3.80 -6.51 -0.61
CA GLY A 15 -3.32 -5.37 0.18
C GLY A 15 -1.97 -5.67 0.82
N LEU A 16 -1.37 -4.68 1.46
CA LEU A 16 -0.05 -4.82 2.07
C LEU A 16 -0.06 -5.83 3.24
N GLU A 17 -1.20 -5.95 3.92
CA GLU A 17 -1.42 -6.82 5.09
C GLU A 17 -1.54 -8.30 4.73
N ASN A 18 -2.13 -8.61 3.58
CA ASN A 18 -2.46 -9.99 3.18
C ASN A 18 -1.75 -10.45 1.89
N GLY A 19 -1.07 -9.53 1.20
CA GLY A 19 -0.47 -9.80 -0.11
C GLY A 19 0.64 -10.84 -0.06
N ALA A 20 1.40 -10.91 1.03
CA ALA A 20 2.43 -11.94 1.21
C ALA A 20 1.84 -13.35 1.15
N GLU A 21 0.78 -13.59 1.92
CA GLU A 21 0.11 -14.89 1.99
C GLU A 21 -0.57 -15.25 0.67
N GLN A 22 -1.17 -14.25 0.00
CA GLN A 22 -1.78 -14.44 -1.31
C GLN A 22 -0.75 -14.81 -2.39
N LEU A 23 0.43 -14.17 -2.38
CA LEU A 23 1.52 -14.43 -3.34
C LEU A 23 2.26 -15.75 -3.06
N ALA A 24 2.38 -16.16 -1.80
CA ALA A 24 3.10 -17.38 -1.41
C ALA A 24 2.49 -18.67 -2.01
N ARG A 25 1.26 -18.61 -2.52
CA ARG A 25 0.60 -19.72 -3.24
C ARG A 25 1.17 -19.95 -4.64
N TRP A 26 1.84 -18.96 -5.21
CA TRP A 26 2.27 -18.95 -6.61
C TRP A 26 3.78 -18.77 -6.76
N PHE A 27 4.42 -18.13 -5.79
CA PHE A 27 5.85 -17.83 -5.79
C PHE A 27 6.55 -18.57 -4.66
N ALA A 28 7.74 -19.08 -4.95
CA ALA A 28 8.53 -19.82 -3.98
C ALA A 28 9.18 -18.91 -2.94
N ARG A 29 9.45 -17.66 -3.31
CA ARG A 29 9.92 -16.61 -2.41
C ARG A 29 9.05 -15.38 -2.58
N VAL A 30 8.61 -14.83 -1.45
CA VAL A 30 7.89 -13.56 -1.38
C VAL A 30 8.50 -12.75 -0.25
N GLU A 31 8.90 -11.52 -0.54
CA GLU A 31 9.46 -10.57 0.41
C GLU A 31 8.61 -9.29 0.39
N ARG A 32 8.19 -8.82 1.57
CA ARG A 32 7.54 -7.53 1.74
C ARG A 32 8.60 -6.49 2.10
N ARG A 33 8.59 -5.36 1.41
CA ARG A 33 9.37 -4.18 1.78
C ARG A 33 8.41 -3.04 2.07
N ASP A 34 8.36 -2.65 3.34
CA ASP A 34 7.63 -1.48 3.78
C ASP A 34 8.42 -0.22 3.41
N TYR A 35 7.70 0.78 2.91
CA TYR A 35 8.23 2.11 2.67
C TYR A 35 7.71 3.02 3.80
N PRO A 36 8.52 3.29 4.84
CA PRO A 36 8.13 4.19 5.91
C PRO A 36 8.09 5.61 5.34
N ASP A 37 6.89 6.15 5.20
CA ASP A 37 6.67 7.50 4.69
C ASP A 37 5.62 8.21 5.53
N SER A 38 5.87 9.49 5.75
CA SER A 38 4.96 10.38 6.45
C SER A 38 5.06 11.77 5.85
N LEU A 39 3.91 12.37 5.61
CA LEU A 39 3.83 13.77 5.22
C LEU A 39 3.73 14.62 6.49
N GLU A 40 4.70 15.51 6.67
CA GLU A 40 4.61 16.58 7.65
C GLU A 40 3.90 17.78 7.03
N VAL A 41 2.82 18.22 7.68
CA VAL A 41 2.03 19.36 7.22
C VAL A 41 2.09 20.45 8.27
N THR A 42 2.48 21.65 7.83
CA THR A 42 2.62 22.85 8.69
C THR A 42 1.55 23.91 8.42
N GLU A 43 0.67 23.69 7.43
CA GLU A 43 -0.34 24.65 7.00
C GLU A 43 -1.72 24.01 6.93
N ALA A 44 -2.70 24.59 7.63
CA ALA A 44 -4.06 24.07 7.73
C ALA A 44 -4.87 24.24 6.44
N GLU A 45 -4.76 25.40 5.79
CA GLU A 45 -5.56 25.73 4.61
C GLU A 45 -5.28 24.80 3.41
N PRO A 46 -4.02 24.52 3.02
CA PRO A 46 -3.72 23.56 1.96
C PRO A 46 -4.23 22.15 2.27
N LEU A 47 -4.16 21.73 3.54
CA LEU A 47 -4.64 20.42 3.97
C LEU A 47 -6.17 20.30 3.89
N ALA A 48 -6.88 21.34 4.30
CA ALA A 48 -8.34 21.41 4.18
C ALA A 48 -8.79 21.41 2.71
N ALA A 49 -8.11 22.21 1.86
CA ALA A 49 -8.37 22.23 0.43
C ALA A 49 -8.12 20.86 -0.22
N TYR A 50 -7.04 20.18 0.15
CA TYR A 50 -6.73 18.84 -0.33
C TYR A 50 -7.81 17.82 0.07
N ALA A 51 -8.21 17.80 1.35
CA ALA A 51 -9.24 16.89 1.86
C ALA A 51 -10.60 17.07 1.14
N LEU A 52 -10.96 18.30 0.81
CA LEU A 52 -12.19 18.61 0.08
C LEU A 52 -12.09 18.32 -1.43
N SER A 53 -10.88 18.30 -1.99
CA SER A 53 -10.66 17.93 -3.40
C SER A 53 -10.95 16.46 -3.70
N THR A 54 -10.84 15.58 -2.69
CA THR A 54 -11.19 14.17 -2.77
C THR A 54 -12.71 13.97 -2.58
N SER A 55 -13.49 14.46 -3.54
CA SER A 55 -14.95 14.42 -3.54
C SER A 55 -15.45 12.96 -3.61
N GLY A 56 -15.92 12.41 -2.48
CA GLY A 56 -16.47 11.06 -2.38
C GLY A 56 -16.08 10.29 -1.11
N MET A 57 -15.08 10.74 -0.35
CA MET A 57 -14.61 10.09 0.88
C MET A 57 -15.17 10.73 2.17
N LEU A 58 -15.57 12.00 2.11
CA LEU A 58 -15.96 12.80 3.28
C LEU A 58 -17.45 12.73 3.64
N TRP A 59 -18.13 11.62 3.32
CA TRP A 59 -19.51 11.44 3.78
C TRP A 59 -19.53 11.25 5.29
N MET A 60 -19.81 12.34 5.99
CA MET A 60 -20.04 12.37 7.44
C MET A 60 -21.55 12.27 7.69
N PRO A 61 -21.99 11.57 8.76
CA PRO A 61 -23.41 11.48 9.13
C PRO A 61 -24.08 12.86 9.29
N ASP A 62 -23.29 13.88 9.64
CA ASP A 62 -23.74 15.24 9.94
C ASP A 62 -23.60 16.20 8.73
N GLY A 63 -23.26 15.68 7.55
CA GLY A 63 -23.08 16.45 6.31
C GLY A 63 -21.61 16.75 5.97
N GLU A 64 -21.37 17.21 4.74
CA GLU A 64 -20.02 17.51 4.25
C GLU A 64 -19.39 18.65 5.08
N PRO A 65 -18.17 18.48 5.62
CA PRO A 65 -17.47 19.52 6.36
C PRO A 65 -17.25 20.78 5.51
N SER A 66 -17.46 21.97 6.09
CA SER A 66 -17.02 23.20 5.44
C SER A 66 -15.51 23.34 5.48
N ALA A 67 -14.93 24.02 4.48
CA ALA A 67 -13.51 24.36 4.46
C ALA A 67 -13.08 25.06 5.76
N GLU A 68 -13.87 26.02 6.24
CA GLU A 68 -13.59 26.75 7.48
C GLU A 68 -13.55 25.83 8.72
N ALA A 69 -14.43 24.83 8.80
CA ALA A 69 -14.45 23.90 9.92
C ALA A 69 -13.22 22.99 9.92
N LEU A 70 -12.81 22.49 8.74
CA LEU A 70 -11.60 21.69 8.59
C LEU A 70 -10.34 22.50 8.90
N THR A 71 -10.22 23.70 8.34
CA THR A 71 -9.08 24.59 8.61
C THR A 71 -8.95 24.87 10.10
N ARG A 72 -10.05 25.24 10.78
CA ARG A 72 -10.04 25.50 12.23
C ARG A 72 -9.62 24.28 13.04
N HIS A 73 -10.03 23.09 12.61
CA HIS A 73 -9.63 21.84 13.25
C HIS A 73 -8.13 21.61 13.11
N PHE A 74 -7.58 21.76 11.89
CA PHE A 74 -6.14 21.60 11.65
C PHE A 74 -5.30 22.67 12.34
N ASP A 75 -5.76 23.93 12.39
CA ASP A 75 -5.08 24.99 13.14
C ASP A 75 -4.98 24.65 14.63
N ALA A 76 -6.02 24.06 15.22
CA ALA A 76 -5.97 23.62 16.61
C ALA A 76 -4.94 22.50 16.83
N LEU A 77 -4.78 21.59 15.87
CA LEU A 77 -3.74 20.56 15.91
C LEU A 77 -2.34 21.15 15.75
N LEU A 78 -2.15 22.07 14.81
CA LEU A 78 -0.87 22.77 14.60
C LEU A 78 -0.49 23.63 15.80
N ALA A 79 -1.44 24.30 16.44
CA ALA A 79 -1.18 25.08 17.65
C ALA A 79 -0.75 24.20 18.83
N ARG A 80 -1.21 22.94 18.88
CA ARG A 80 -0.85 21.98 19.93
C ARG A 80 0.48 21.29 19.66
N ASP A 81 0.69 20.82 18.44
CA ASP A 81 1.74 19.86 18.09
C ASP A 81 2.84 20.45 17.18
N GLY A 82 2.64 21.67 16.65
CA GLY A 82 3.54 22.35 15.71
C GLY A 82 3.49 21.81 14.28
N VAL A 83 3.12 20.54 14.11
CA VAL A 83 3.07 19.84 12.83
C VAL A 83 2.01 18.74 12.86
N ILE A 84 1.30 18.55 11.76
CA ILE A 84 0.40 17.41 11.57
C ILE A 84 1.18 16.32 10.83
N HIS A 85 1.32 15.16 11.46
CA HIS A 85 1.94 13.99 10.85
C HIS A 85 0.86 13.11 10.20
N ILE A 86 0.92 12.99 8.88
CA ILE A 86 0.04 12.09 8.11
C ILE A 86 0.86 10.87 7.70
N ALA A 87 0.66 9.76 8.41
CA ALA A 87 1.33 8.50 8.11
C ALA A 87 0.59 7.76 6.98
N LYS A 88 1.36 7.03 6.16
CA LYS A 88 0.81 6.13 5.14
C LYS A 88 1.47 4.75 5.25
N SER A 89 0.64 3.71 5.17
CA SER A 89 1.13 2.33 5.06
C SER A 89 1.29 1.98 3.58
N SER A 90 2.51 2.18 3.07
CA SER A 90 2.88 1.83 1.70
C SER A 90 4.03 0.83 1.67
N GLY A 91 4.09 0.03 0.61
CA GLY A 91 5.14 -0.95 0.45
C GLY A 91 5.02 -1.71 -0.86
N LEU A 92 5.97 -2.61 -1.09
CA LEU A 92 6.01 -3.46 -2.27
C LEU A 92 6.27 -4.92 -1.90
N PHE A 93 5.84 -5.81 -2.77
CA PHE A 93 6.22 -7.21 -2.73
C PHE A 93 7.23 -7.53 -3.83
N ILE A 94 8.28 -8.24 -3.46
CA ILE A 94 9.23 -8.86 -4.40
C ILE A 94 8.98 -10.35 -4.35
N ALA A 95 8.55 -10.89 -5.49
CA ALA A 95 8.23 -12.30 -5.61
C ALA A 95 9.10 -12.95 -6.68
N ALA A 96 9.60 -14.14 -6.37
CA ALA A 96 10.43 -14.95 -7.25
C ALA A 96 9.86 -16.36 -7.38
N LYS A 97 9.81 -16.84 -8.62
CA LYS A 97 9.50 -18.24 -8.93
C LYS A 97 10.81 -19.02 -8.95
N LEU A 98 10.78 -20.26 -8.48
CA LEU A 98 11.90 -21.16 -8.76
C LEU A 98 11.97 -21.40 -10.27
N PRO A 99 13.18 -21.37 -10.87
CA PRO A 99 13.35 -21.81 -12.24
C PRO A 99 12.82 -23.24 -12.32
N ARG A 100 12.10 -23.55 -13.40
CA ARG A 100 11.64 -24.93 -13.59
C ARG A 100 12.87 -25.79 -13.88
N PRO A 101 12.84 -27.10 -13.60
CA PRO A 101 13.97 -27.97 -13.89
C PRO A 101 14.41 -27.92 -15.36
N GLU A 102 13.47 -27.64 -16.29
CA GLU A 102 13.77 -27.42 -17.71
C GLU A 102 14.48 -26.10 -18.05
N ASP A 103 14.47 -25.12 -17.14
CA ASP A 103 15.06 -23.79 -17.33
C ASP A 103 16.50 -23.71 -16.75
N VAL A 104 17.01 -24.79 -16.13
CA VAL A 104 18.36 -24.86 -15.52
C VAL A 104 19.25 -25.81 -16.33
N ASP A 105 20.17 -25.25 -17.10
CA ASP A 105 21.19 -26.03 -17.81
C ASP A 105 22.18 -26.65 -16.81
N GLY A 106 22.04 -27.95 -16.59
CA GLY A 106 23.12 -28.88 -16.24
C GLY A 106 24.16 -28.41 -15.21
N GLU A 107 23.76 -28.17 -13.97
CA GLU A 107 24.51 -28.52 -12.77
C GLU A 107 23.51 -28.57 -11.60
N ASP A 108 23.75 -29.43 -10.62
CA ASP A 108 22.90 -29.69 -9.46
C ASP A 108 22.93 -28.48 -8.49
N VAL A 109 22.45 -27.32 -8.96
CA VAL A 109 22.41 -26.08 -8.18
C VAL A 109 21.30 -26.21 -7.17
N THR A 110 21.68 -26.37 -5.90
CA THR A 110 20.71 -26.59 -4.83
C THR A 110 19.76 -25.39 -4.73
N LEU A 111 18.48 -25.63 -4.39
CA LEU A 111 17.48 -24.57 -4.21
C LEU A 111 17.94 -23.42 -3.28
N ARG A 112 18.91 -23.69 -2.40
CA ARG A 112 19.54 -22.69 -1.52
C ARG A 112 20.46 -21.72 -2.26
N GLU A 113 21.18 -22.17 -3.27
CA GLU A 113 22.09 -21.33 -4.08
C GLU A 113 21.30 -20.44 -5.05
N ILE A 114 20.21 -20.95 -5.65
CA ILE A 114 19.34 -20.16 -6.55
C ILE A 114 18.56 -19.06 -5.81
N ILE A 115 18.26 -19.26 -4.51
CA ILE A 115 17.60 -18.25 -3.68
C ILE A 115 18.60 -17.19 -3.18
N ALA A 116 19.88 -17.56 -3.05
CA ALA A 116 20.96 -16.68 -2.60
C ALA A 116 21.57 -15.86 -3.75
N ASP A 117 21.60 -16.42 -4.96
CA ASP A 117 22.10 -15.78 -6.17
C ASP A 117 20.90 -15.18 -6.92
N ASP A 118 20.95 -13.90 -7.23
CA ASP A 118 19.90 -13.01 -7.75
C ASP A 118 19.39 -13.38 -9.18
N LYS A 119 19.31 -14.67 -9.52
CA LYS A 119 19.00 -15.21 -10.85
C LYS A 119 17.51 -15.41 -11.12
N ALA A 120 16.65 -15.16 -10.14
CA ALA A 120 15.21 -15.17 -10.35
C ALA A 120 14.77 -13.84 -10.98
N THR A 121 14.01 -13.88 -12.08
CA THR A 121 13.44 -12.67 -12.69
C THR A 121 12.47 -12.04 -11.69
N PRO A 122 12.76 -10.87 -11.09
CA PRO A 122 11.92 -10.31 -10.06
C PRO A 122 10.67 -9.70 -10.70
N VAL A 123 9.49 -10.07 -10.18
CA VAL A 123 8.25 -9.35 -10.49
C VAL A 123 7.99 -8.40 -9.33
N GLN A 124 7.98 -7.09 -9.63
CA GLN A 124 7.69 -6.05 -8.66
C GLN A 124 6.19 -5.73 -8.68
N ILE A 125 5.52 -5.87 -7.54
CA ILE A 125 4.13 -5.48 -7.37
C ILE A 125 4.06 -4.39 -6.31
N SER A 126 3.74 -3.17 -6.73
CA SER A 126 3.59 -2.01 -5.86
C SER A 126 2.15 -1.91 -5.36
N ILE A 127 1.96 -1.75 -4.05
CA ILE A 127 0.65 -1.47 -3.46
C ILE A 127 0.71 -0.10 -2.79
N VAL A 128 -0.22 0.75 -3.22
CA VAL A 128 -0.48 2.04 -2.59
C VAL A 128 -1.85 1.93 -1.94
N THR A 129 -1.87 1.91 -0.61
CA THR A 129 -3.08 1.97 0.21
C THR A 129 -3.21 3.33 0.86
#